data_AF-A0A2S8FC59-F1
#
_entry.id   AF-A0A2S8FC59-F1
#
_cell.length_a   1.000
_cell.length_b   1.000
_cell.length_c   1.000
_cell.angle_alpha   90.00
_cell.angle_beta   90.00
_cell.angle_gamma   90.00
#
_symmetry.space_group_name_H-M   'P 1'
#
loop_
_entity.id
_entity.type
_entity.pdbx_description
1 polymer ?
#
loop_
_entity_poly.entity_id
_entity_poly.type
_entity_poly.pdbx_seq_one_letter_code
_entity_poly.pdbx_strand_id
1 'polypeptide(L)'
;MQVESATTPTLTRQQRRDAAGEEVQNLFNEILTQAGQSGYASAEAYESENSVETDIQQTWDDWFTVSNAGNYPDGVSSQDLKTGYGQILVRAYNEGGYLDPKGFLSGLSDEDLEIIQHVSRLVDPINPNAITDEGALNLLIPMPAQVDANNDGLTQVGKGNSIRFPDSRTPEAVVNAWNETTADMPPAEKMMYELRMKLSVITANIIVDDNGQFVRQREPGDADWVNPMAADNYSYQDLAQQYLDYLDYFKNQIPPDQYEKDTAFWTDFKQTLAKHGAQ
;
A
#
# COMPACT_ATOMS: atom_id res chain seq x y z
N MET A 1 -27.58 -42.13 1.29
CA MET A 1 -26.43 -41.36 1.79
C MET A 1 -26.03 -40.43 0.67
N GLN A 2 -26.55 -39.20 0.70
CA GLN A 2 -26.31 -38.19 -0.31
C GLN A 2 -25.17 -37.35 0.25
N VAL A 3 -24.00 -37.41 -0.39
CA VAL A 3 -22.85 -36.58 -0.01
C VAL A 3 -23.09 -35.24 -0.66
N GLU A 4 -23.50 -34.25 0.13
CA GLU A 4 -23.49 -32.85 -0.29
C GLU A 4 -22.03 -32.44 -0.45
N SER A 5 -21.57 -32.40 -1.69
CA SER A 5 -20.31 -31.74 -2.03
C SER A 5 -20.48 -30.25 -1.74
N ALA A 6 -19.97 -29.79 -0.60
CA ALA A 6 -19.80 -28.37 -0.34
C ALA A 6 -18.82 -27.81 -1.38
N THR A 7 -19.34 -27.19 -2.42
CA THR A 7 -18.53 -26.44 -3.38
C THR A 7 -17.99 -25.23 -2.64
N THR A 8 -16.71 -25.25 -2.28
CA THR A 8 -16.03 -24.04 -1.77
C THR A 8 -16.26 -22.91 -2.77
N PRO A 9 -16.74 -21.74 -2.34
CA PRO A 9 -16.96 -20.62 -3.26
C PRO A 9 -15.63 -20.28 -3.94
N THR A 10 -15.66 -20.18 -5.28
CA THR A 10 -14.49 -19.78 -6.05
C THR A 10 -14.22 -18.31 -5.80
N LEU A 11 -13.06 -17.98 -5.23
CA LEU A 11 -12.65 -16.61 -4.97
C LEU A 11 -12.66 -15.77 -6.27
N THR A 12 -13.11 -14.52 -6.15
CA THR A 12 -13.01 -13.56 -7.25
C THR A 12 -11.54 -13.29 -7.57
N ARG A 13 -11.26 -12.71 -8.74
CA ARG A 13 -9.89 -12.30 -9.10
C ARG A 13 -9.32 -11.30 -8.08
N GLN A 14 -10.14 -10.37 -7.62
CA GLN A 14 -9.73 -9.35 -6.65
C GLN A 14 -9.35 -10.01 -5.32
N GLN A 15 -10.20 -10.90 -4.80
CA GLN A 15 -9.90 -11.64 -3.56
C GLN A 15 -8.61 -12.46 -3.65
N ARG A 16 -8.34 -13.11 -4.80
CA ARG A 16 -7.07 -13.81 -5.02
C ARG A 16 -5.87 -12.86 -5.05
N ARG A 17 -6.04 -11.65 -5.61
CA ARG A 17 -4.98 -10.63 -5.64
C ARG A 17 -4.68 -10.10 -4.24
N ASP A 18 -5.72 -9.86 -3.46
CA ASP A 18 -5.60 -9.31 -2.10
C ASP A 18 -4.94 -10.35 -1.18
N ALA A 19 -5.40 -11.62 -1.21
CA ALA A 19 -4.78 -12.71 -0.47
C ALA A 19 -3.30 -12.94 -0.86
N ALA A 20 -2.97 -12.96 -2.16
CA ALA A 20 -1.57 -13.07 -2.59
C ALA A 20 -0.74 -11.83 -2.18
N GLY A 21 -1.37 -10.66 -2.06
CA GLY A 21 -0.73 -9.44 -1.57
C GLY A 21 -0.42 -9.51 -0.09
N GLU A 22 -1.34 -10.04 0.71
CA GLU A 22 -1.17 -10.27 2.16
C GLU A 22 -0.03 -11.27 2.42
N GLU A 23 0.05 -12.38 1.68
CA GLU A 23 1.15 -13.35 1.79
C GLU A 23 2.53 -12.68 1.55
N VAL A 24 2.63 -11.88 0.49
CA VAL A 24 3.84 -11.12 0.18
C VAL A 24 4.16 -10.10 1.28
N GLN A 25 3.14 -9.38 1.77
CA GLN A 25 3.30 -8.41 2.86
C GLN A 25 3.83 -9.07 4.14
N ASN A 26 3.25 -10.21 4.53
CA ASN A 26 3.62 -10.93 5.75
C ASN A 26 5.06 -11.47 5.66
N LEU A 27 5.43 -12.11 4.55
CA LEU A 27 6.80 -12.58 4.34
C LEU A 27 7.81 -11.43 4.40
N PHE A 28 7.56 -10.34 3.67
CA PHE A 28 8.50 -9.22 3.64
C PHE A 28 8.53 -8.45 4.96
N ASN A 29 7.45 -8.44 5.75
CA ASN A 29 7.49 -7.91 7.11
C ASN A 29 8.52 -8.63 7.99
N GLU A 30 8.58 -9.97 7.93
CA GLU A 30 9.58 -10.76 8.66
C GLU A 30 11.00 -10.45 8.17
N ILE A 31 11.21 -10.40 6.84
CA ILE A 31 12.50 -10.07 6.24
C ILE A 31 12.99 -8.68 6.67
N LEU A 32 12.11 -7.67 6.60
CA LEU A 32 12.43 -6.30 6.99
C LEU A 32 12.75 -6.20 8.48
N THR A 33 11.95 -6.84 9.32
CA THR A 33 12.17 -6.85 10.78
C THR A 33 13.51 -7.49 11.13
N GLN A 34 13.88 -8.60 10.47
CA GLN A 34 15.18 -9.26 10.66
C GLN A 34 16.36 -8.38 10.21
N ALA A 35 16.16 -7.57 9.17
CA ALA A 35 17.14 -6.59 8.69
C ALA A 35 17.20 -5.31 9.54
N GLY A 36 16.34 -5.17 10.57
CA GLY A 36 16.27 -3.99 11.42
C GLY A 36 15.50 -2.81 10.79
N GLN A 37 14.73 -3.07 9.73
CA GLN A 37 13.84 -2.09 9.08
C GLN A 37 12.44 -2.14 9.70
N SER A 38 11.69 -1.04 9.54
CA SER A 38 10.26 -1.03 9.87
C SER A 38 9.45 -1.83 8.85
N GLY A 39 8.53 -2.66 9.34
CA GLY A 39 7.63 -3.47 8.52
C GLY A 39 6.21 -2.91 8.45
N TYR A 40 5.23 -3.82 8.32
CA TYR A 40 3.80 -3.50 8.20
C TYR A 40 3.10 -3.68 9.55
N ALA A 41 2.40 -2.66 10.03
CA ALA A 41 1.70 -2.67 11.32
C ALA A 41 0.57 -3.70 11.40
N SER A 42 0.01 -4.08 10.26
CA SER A 42 -1.04 -5.10 10.13
C SER A 42 -0.51 -6.44 9.61
N ALA A 43 0.80 -6.63 9.52
CA ALA A 43 1.35 -7.90 9.08
C ALA A 43 1.12 -8.99 10.13
N GLU A 44 0.71 -10.16 9.65
CA GLU A 44 0.63 -11.36 10.45
C GLU A 44 1.94 -12.14 10.40
N ALA A 45 2.13 -13.06 11.34
CA ALA A 45 3.30 -13.93 11.33
C ALA A 45 3.31 -14.80 10.06
N TYR A 46 4.45 -14.85 9.39
CA TYR A 46 4.65 -15.70 8.23
C TYR A 46 5.34 -17.00 8.64
N GLU A 47 4.65 -18.13 8.48
CA GLU A 47 5.17 -19.46 8.79
C GLU A 47 5.28 -20.33 7.53
N SER A 48 6.48 -20.84 7.25
CA SER A 48 6.74 -21.75 6.13
C SER A 48 7.79 -22.78 6.51
N GLU A 49 7.70 -23.97 5.92
CA GLU A 49 8.72 -25.03 6.04
C GLU A 49 9.84 -24.90 4.99
N ASN A 50 9.68 -23.99 4.02
CA ASN A 50 10.67 -23.78 2.97
C ASN A 50 11.82 -22.88 3.44
N SER A 51 12.86 -22.78 2.61
CA SER A 51 13.85 -21.71 2.77
C SER A 51 13.25 -20.36 2.35
N VAL A 52 13.69 -19.27 3.00
CA VAL A 52 13.23 -17.90 2.71
C VAL A 52 13.37 -17.55 1.23
N GLU A 53 14.42 -18.00 0.55
CA GLU A 53 14.63 -17.76 -0.89
C GLU A 53 13.53 -18.40 -1.75
N THR A 54 13.05 -19.58 -1.35
CA THR A 54 11.93 -20.26 -2.03
C THR A 54 10.63 -19.52 -1.77
N ASP A 55 10.39 -19.09 -0.53
CA ASP A 55 9.19 -18.33 -0.19
C ASP A 55 9.17 -16.96 -0.90
N ILE A 56 10.29 -16.25 -0.99
CA ILE A 56 10.42 -15.01 -1.76
C ILE A 56 10.01 -15.24 -3.20
N GLN A 57 10.57 -16.26 -3.86
CA GLN A 57 10.28 -16.55 -5.26
C GLN A 57 8.81 -16.94 -5.46
N GLN A 58 8.29 -17.81 -4.60
CA GLN A 58 6.93 -18.33 -4.72
C GLN A 58 5.87 -17.25 -4.47
N THR A 59 5.97 -16.52 -3.37
CA THR A 59 5.00 -15.46 -3.02
C THR A 59 5.00 -14.34 -4.06
N TRP A 60 6.18 -13.95 -4.55
CA TRP A 60 6.31 -13.00 -5.65
C TRP A 60 5.65 -13.51 -6.94
N ASP A 61 5.95 -14.74 -7.35
CA ASP A 61 5.42 -15.32 -8.58
C ASP A 61 3.89 -15.44 -8.55
N ASP A 62 3.35 -15.86 -7.40
CA ASP A 62 1.91 -15.99 -7.17
C ASP A 62 1.23 -14.63 -7.28
N TRP A 63 1.74 -13.63 -6.55
CA TRP A 63 1.19 -12.27 -6.59
C TRP A 63 1.29 -11.63 -7.98
N PHE A 64 2.44 -11.74 -8.65
CA PHE A 64 2.65 -11.18 -9.98
C PHE A 64 1.68 -11.78 -11.01
N THR A 65 1.43 -13.09 -10.91
CA THR A 65 0.53 -13.81 -11.81
C THR A 65 -0.91 -13.31 -11.70
N VAL A 66 -1.39 -13.04 -10.48
CA VAL A 66 -2.79 -12.60 -10.27
C VAL A 66 -3.00 -11.11 -10.45
N SER A 67 -1.96 -10.28 -10.24
CA SER A 67 -2.03 -8.80 -10.22
C SER A 67 -2.19 -8.12 -11.59
N ASN A 68 -2.25 -8.88 -12.69
CA ASN A 68 -2.37 -8.36 -14.05
C ASN A 68 -1.25 -7.39 -14.44
N ALA A 69 0.00 -7.74 -14.12
CA ALA A 69 1.15 -6.92 -14.46
C ALA A 69 1.30 -6.62 -15.97
N GLY A 70 0.56 -7.30 -16.86
CA GLY A 70 0.66 -7.25 -18.33
C GLY A 70 0.30 -5.94 -19.07
N ASN A 71 0.36 -4.77 -18.42
CA ASN A 71 0.31 -3.47 -19.10
C ASN A 71 1.70 -2.82 -19.14
N TYR A 72 2.72 -3.59 -19.52
CA TYR A 72 4.06 -3.05 -19.77
C TYR A 72 4.15 -2.50 -21.20
N PRO A 73 5.07 -1.55 -21.46
CA PRO A 73 5.30 -1.04 -22.81
C PRO A 73 5.63 -2.17 -23.81
N ASP A 74 5.33 -1.92 -25.08
CA ASP A 74 5.65 -2.85 -26.16
C ASP A 74 7.16 -3.19 -26.15
N GLY A 75 7.47 -4.49 -26.22
CA GLY A 75 8.85 -5.00 -26.17
C GLY A 75 9.33 -5.41 -24.78
N VAL A 76 8.56 -5.14 -23.72
CA VAL A 76 8.90 -5.55 -22.36
C VAL A 76 8.16 -6.85 -22.00
N SER A 77 8.91 -7.93 -21.75
CA SER A 77 8.35 -9.25 -21.41
C SER A 77 7.94 -9.30 -19.94
N SER A 78 6.65 -9.45 -19.67
CA SER A 78 6.15 -9.61 -18.29
C SER A 78 6.71 -10.84 -17.58
N GLN A 79 7.01 -11.91 -18.33
CA GLN A 79 7.61 -13.11 -17.78
C GLN A 79 9.08 -12.87 -17.40
N ASP A 80 9.82 -12.08 -18.18
CA ASP A 80 11.22 -11.75 -17.87
C ASP A 80 11.27 -10.82 -16.66
N LEU A 81 10.35 -9.84 -16.56
CA LEU A 81 10.22 -8.99 -15.38
C LEU A 81 9.90 -9.79 -14.13
N LYS A 82 8.97 -10.76 -14.22
CA LYS A 82 8.64 -11.65 -13.10
C LYS A 82 9.87 -12.42 -12.64
N THR A 83 10.53 -13.13 -13.56
CA THR A 83 11.68 -13.98 -13.20
C THR A 83 12.87 -13.15 -12.74
N GLY A 84 13.19 -12.06 -13.42
CA GLY A 84 14.31 -11.19 -13.10
C GLY A 84 14.14 -10.49 -11.76
N TYR A 85 12.96 -9.92 -11.49
CA TYR A 85 12.72 -9.26 -10.20
C TYR A 85 12.72 -10.25 -9.04
N GLY A 86 12.15 -11.46 -9.21
CA GLY A 86 12.24 -12.51 -8.19
C GLY A 86 13.69 -12.88 -7.83
N GLN A 87 14.58 -12.97 -8.84
CA GLN A 87 16.01 -13.19 -8.61
C GLN A 87 16.67 -12.03 -7.87
N ILE A 88 16.29 -10.79 -8.19
CA ILE A 88 16.77 -9.59 -7.48
C ILE A 88 16.33 -9.61 -6.01
N LEU A 89 15.08 -9.97 -5.71
CA LEU A 89 14.58 -10.07 -4.34
C LEU A 89 15.35 -11.11 -3.51
N VAL A 90 15.65 -12.26 -4.11
CA VAL A 90 16.46 -13.33 -3.48
C VAL A 90 17.91 -12.86 -3.24
N ARG A 91 18.50 -12.14 -4.21
CA ARG A 91 19.83 -11.54 -4.05
C ARG A 91 19.85 -10.47 -2.97
N ALA A 92 18.84 -9.60 -2.93
CA ALA A 92 18.71 -8.58 -1.89
C ALA A 92 18.64 -9.20 -0.50
N TYR A 93 17.95 -10.34 -0.34
CA TYR A 93 17.98 -11.10 0.91
C TYR A 93 19.38 -11.63 1.24
N ASN A 94 20.01 -12.34 0.31
CA ASN A 94 21.29 -13.02 0.54
C ASN A 94 22.50 -12.07 0.70
N GLU A 95 22.46 -10.92 0.05
CA GLU A 95 23.56 -9.96 -0.01
C GLU A 95 23.37 -8.80 0.99
N GLY A 96 22.32 -8.84 1.83
CA GLY A 96 22.06 -7.81 2.85
C GLY A 96 21.47 -6.50 2.29
N GLY A 97 20.80 -6.57 1.13
CA GLY A 97 20.17 -5.42 0.48
C GLY A 97 19.05 -4.77 1.29
N TYR A 98 18.39 -5.47 2.21
CA TYR A 98 17.42 -4.84 3.12
C TYR A 98 18.08 -4.06 4.27
N LEU A 99 19.35 -4.36 4.58
CA LEU A 99 20.13 -3.62 5.57
C LEU A 99 20.75 -2.36 4.94
N ASP A 100 21.23 -2.46 3.69
CA ASP A 100 21.77 -1.34 2.90
C ASP A 100 21.16 -1.30 1.48
N PRO A 101 19.91 -0.79 1.33
CA PRO A 101 19.23 -0.76 0.03
C PRO A 101 19.95 0.04 -1.03
N LYS A 102 20.55 1.17 -0.64
CA LYS A 102 21.25 2.05 -1.59
C LYS A 102 22.57 1.44 -2.04
N GLY A 103 23.31 0.81 -1.12
CA GLY A 103 24.52 0.07 -1.46
C GLY A 103 24.23 -1.09 -2.41
N PHE A 104 23.20 -1.89 -2.11
CA PHE A 104 22.78 -3.00 -2.97
C PHE A 104 22.37 -2.52 -4.37
N LEU A 105 21.47 -1.53 -4.48
CA LEU A 105 21.05 -0.96 -5.76
C LEU A 105 22.24 -0.39 -6.56
N SER A 106 23.23 0.19 -5.88
CA SER A 106 24.45 0.71 -6.55
C SER A 106 25.36 -0.38 -7.11
N GLY A 107 25.21 -1.61 -6.64
CA GLY A 107 25.96 -2.78 -7.12
C GLY A 107 25.26 -3.56 -8.24
N LEU A 108 24.01 -3.21 -8.58
CA LEU A 108 23.24 -3.86 -9.64
C LEU A 108 23.72 -3.44 -11.03
N SER A 109 23.49 -4.30 -12.02
CA SER A 109 23.72 -3.97 -13.42
C SER A 109 22.63 -2.99 -13.93
N ASP A 110 22.89 -2.34 -15.06
CA ASP A 110 21.89 -1.50 -15.73
C ASP A 110 20.63 -2.31 -16.10
N GLU A 111 20.80 -3.58 -16.47
CA GLU A 111 19.71 -4.52 -16.79
C GLU A 111 18.85 -4.84 -15.55
N ASP A 112 19.48 -5.09 -14.40
CA ASP A 112 18.77 -5.32 -13.13
C ASP A 112 17.99 -4.06 -12.70
N LEU A 113 18.59 -2.87 -12.85
CA LEU A 113 17.93 -1.60 -12.56
C LEU A 113 16.76 -1.33 -13.51
N GLU A 114 16.86 -1.69 -14.79
CA GLU A 114 15.77 -1.57 -15.77
C GLU A 114 14.59 -2.51 -15.42
N ILE A 115 14.88 -3.73 -14.96
CA ILE A 115 13.85 -4.66 -14.46
C ILE A 115 13.09 -4.04 -13.28
N ILE A 116 13.81 -3.52 -12.28
CA ILE A 116 13.20 -2.84 -11.13
C ILE A 116 12.37 -1.64 -11.60
N GLN A 117 12.93 -0.80 -12.48
CA GLN A 117 12.25 0.38 -13.02
C GLN A 117 10.89 0.01 -13.64
N HIS A 118 10.86 -1.03 -14.47
CA HIS A 118 9.63 -1.50 -15.10
C HIS A 118 8.64 -2.08 -14.09
N VAL A 119 9.09 -2.96 -13.20
CA VAL A 119 8.23 -3.56 -12.16
C VAL A 119 7.60 -2.48 -11.28
N SER A 120 8.38 -1.48 -10.87
CA SER A 120 7.94 -0.34 -10.07
C SER A 120 7.20 0.74 -10.87
N ARG A 121 7.08 0.59 -12.19
CA ARG A 121 6.42 1.53 -13.11
C ARG A 121 6.97 2.95 -13.06
N LEU A 122 8.28 3.08 -12.88
CA LEU A 122 8.96 4.37 -12.86
C LEU A 122 9.21 4.87 -14.28
N VAL A 123 8.93 6.16 -14.49
CA VAL A 123 9.18 6.83 -15.77
C VAL A 123 10.68 7.09 -15.97
N ASP A 124 11.35 7.58 -14.93
CA ASP A 124 12.76 7.92 -14.98
C ASP A 124 13.64 6.73 -14.56
N PRO A 125 14.86 6.61 -15.13
CA PRO A 125 15.85 5.64 -14.68
C PRO A 125 16.19 5.80 -13.19
N ILE A 126 16.48 4.67 -12.55
CA ILE A 126 16.86 4.63 -11.14
C ILE A 126 18.28 5.17 -10.98
N ASN A 127 18.44 6.16 -10.10
CA ASN A 127 19.75 6.62 -9.64
C ASN A 127 19.82 6.44 -8.12
N PRO A 128 20.53 5.40 -7.62
CA PRO A 128 20.60 5.10 -6.20
C PRO A 128 21.12 6.27 -5.35
N ASN A 129 21.98 7.13 -5.91
CA ASN A 129 22.52 8.29 -5.19
C ASN A 129 21.53 9.46 -5.07
N ALA A 130 20.43 9.45 -5.82
CA ALA A 130 19.45 10.54 -5.89
C ALA A 130 18.09 10.18 -5.29
N ILE A 131 18.00 9.06 -4.56
CA ILE A 131 16.79 8.59 -3.86
C ILE A 131 17.03 8.51 -2.35
N THR A 132 15.95 8.55 -1.60
CA THR A 132 15.93 8.39 -0.14
C THR A 132 16.15 6.92 0.25
N ASP A 133 16.38 6.66 1.53
CA ASP A 133 16.54 5.29 2.04
C ASP A 133 15.22 4.51 1.89
N GLU A 134 14.07 5.14 2.17
CA GLU A 134 12.75 4.57 1.92
C GLU A 134 12.53 4.29 0.44
N GLY A 135 12.82 5.27 -0.43
CA GLY A 135 12.68 5.12 -1.87
C GLY A 135 13.54 3.98 -2.42
N ALA A 136 14.73 3.76 -1.87
CA ALA A 136 15.61 2.64 -2.20
C ALA A 136 15.06 1.31 -1.67
N LEU A 137 14.61 1.26 -0.41
CA LEU A 137 14.04 0.06 0.20
C LEU A 137 12.81 -0.43 -0.58
N ASN A 138 11.90 0.48 -0.91
CA ASN A 138 10.66 0.16 -1.61
C ASN A 138 10.84 -0.26 -3.08
N LEU A 139 12.04 -0.08 -3.64
CA LEU A 139 12.44 -0.66 -4.94
C LEU A 139 12.90 -2.12 -4.83
N LEU A 140 13.22 -2.58 -3.61
CA LEU A 140 13.69 -3.93 -3.34
C LEU A 140 12.61 -4.81 -2.70
N ILE A 141 11.38 -4.32 -2.54
CA ILE A 141 10.27 -5.10 -2.00
C ILE A 141 9.05 -5.00 -2.93
N PRO A 142 8.24 -6.06 -3.06
CA PRO A 142 7.04 -6.02 -3.88
C PRO A 142 6.04 -4.94 -3.44
N MET A 143 5.23 -4.46 -4.38
CA MET A 143 4.26 -3.38 -4.17
C MET A 143 3.33 -3.56 -2.95
N PRO A 144 2.81 -4.76 -2.62
CA PRO A 144 1.98 -4.95 -1.41
C PRO A 144 2.73 -4.77 -0.10
N ALA A 145 4.06 -4.94 -0.10
CA ALA A 145 4.91 -4.87 1.08
C ALA A 145 5.60 -3.51 1.26
N GLN A 146 5.36 -2.53 0.38
CA GLN A 146 6.03 -1.23 0.43
C GLN A 146 5.67 -0.43 1.68
N VAL A 147 6.67 0.19 2.31
CA VAL A 147 6.54 0.84 3.61
C VAL A 147 6.71 2.37 3.53
N ASP A 148 5.91 3.11 4.31
CA ASP A 148 6.16 4.50 4.71
C ASP A 148 7.11 4.47 5.92
N ALA A 149 8.42 4.50 5.67
CA ALA A 149 9.45 4.29 6.69
C ALA A 149 9.76 5.59 7.45
N ASN A 150 9.62 6.74 6.80
CA ASN A 150 9.83 8.04 7.44
C ASN A 150 8.59 8.59 8.18
N ASN A 151 7.46 7.88 8.08
CA ASN A 151 6.16 8.21 8.69
C ASN A 151 5.55 9.52 8.18
N ASP A 152 5.84 9.93 6.94
CA ASP A 152 5.35 11.17 6.36
C ASP A 152 3.94 11.03 5.74
N GLY A 153 3.39 9.81 5.73
CA GLY A 153 2.05 9.50 5.23
C GLY A 153 2.01 9.25 3.73
N LEU A 154 3.15 9.28 3.04
CA LEU A 154 3.35 8.90 1.66
C LEU A 154 4.28 7.69 1.58
N THR A 155 4.13 6.88 0.54
CA THR A 155 5.03 5.76 0.27
C THR A 155 5.94 6.15 -0.89
N GLN A 156 7.24 6.23 -0.63
CA GLN A 156 8.26 6.58 -1.60
C GLN A 156 8.77 5.35 -2.34
N VAL A 157 8.76 5.37 -3.67
CA VAL A 157 9.33 4.30 -4.52
C VAL A 157 10.28 4.95 -5.52
N GLY A 158 11.58 4.74 -5.34
CA GLY A 158 12.59 5.55 -6.02
C GLY A 158 12.42 7.04 -5.67
N LYS A 159 12.03 7.86 -6.65
CA LYS A 159 11.69 9.29 -6.45
C LYS A 159 10.19 9.57 -6.40
N GLY A 160 9.36 8.58 -6.70
CA GLY A 160 7.92 8.74 -6.77
C GLY A 160 7.30 8.71 -5.37
N ASN A 161 6.39 9.65 -5.10
CA ASN A 161 5.53 9.60 -3.92
C ASN A 161 4.17 9.01 -4.31
N SER A 162 3.66 8.08 -3.52
CA SER A 162 2.33 7.50 -3.71
C SER A 162 1.50 7.60 -2.45
N ILE A 163 0.19 7.77 -2.64
CA ILE A 163 -0.79 7.60 -1.57
C ILE A 163 -1.32 6.17 -1.65
N ARG A 164 -1.50 5.56 -0.48
CA ARG A 164 -2.03 4.21 -0.35
C ARG A 164 -2.87 4.12 0.90
N PHE A 165 -4.01 3.45 0.83
CA PHE A 165 -4.75 3.06 2.02
C PHE A 165 -5.34 1.66 1.81
N PRO A 166 -5.22 0.74 2.78
CA PRO A 166 -4.35 0.81 3.95
C PRO A 166 -2.85 0.89 3.58
N ASP A 167 -2.06 1.56 4.41
CA ASP A 167 -0.59 1.65 4.28
C ASP A 167 0.13 0.84 5.38
N SER A 168 1.46 0.83 5.36
CA SER A 168 2.28 0.09 6.32
C SER A 168 2.12 0.50 7.78
N ARG A 169 1.47 1.63 8.06
CA ARG A 169 1.24 2.12 9.42
C ARG A 169 -0.21 1.96 9.86
N THR A 170 -1.08 1.53 8.96
CA THR A 170 -2.49 1.37 9.27
C THR A 170 -2.66 0.19 10.24
N PRO A 171 -3.28 0.40 11.43
CA PRO A 171 -3.41 -0.66 12.42
C PRO A 171 -4.24 -1.84 11.91
N GLU A 172 -3.92 -3.05 12.38
CA GLU A 172 -4.61 -4.29 12.00
C GLU A 172 -6.14 -4.17 12.11
N ALA A 173 -6.66 -3.64 13.22
CA ALA A 173 -8.10 -3.45 13.42
C ALA A 173 -8.75 -2.55 12.34
N VAL A 174 -8.01 -1.56 11.84
CA VAL A 174 -8.46 -0.66 10.77
C VAL A 174 -8.40 -1.37 9.41
N VAL A 175 -7.34 -2.15 9.15
CA VAL A 175 -7.22 -2.98 7.94
C VAL A 175 -8.36 -3.99 7.87
N ASN A 176 -8.66 -4.68 8.97
CA ASN A 176 -9.75 -5.64 9.07
C ASN A 176 -11.10 -4.97 8.81
N ALA A 177 -11.33 -3.78 9.39
CA ALA A 177 -12.53 -3.01 9.11
C ALA A 177 -12.65 -2.57 7.64
N TRP A 178 -11.54 -2.14 7.05
CA TRP A 178 -11.50 -1.73 5.65
C TRP A 178 -11.77 -2.89 4.70
N ASN A 179 -11.13 -4.04 4.93
CA ASN A 179 -11.30 -5.24 4.11
C ASN A 179 -12.73 -5.77 4.20
N GLU A 180 -13.34 -5.77 5.38
CA GLU A 180 -14.74 -6.18 5.56
C GLU A 180 -15.71 -5.22 4.85
N THR A 181 -15.57 -3.90 5.04
CA THR A 181 -16.46 -2.91 4.40
C THR A 181 -16.28 -2.84 2.87
N THR A 182 -15.10 -3.19 2.34
CA THR A 182 -14.80 -3.08 0.89
C THR A 182 -14.81 -4.42 0.15
N ALA A 183 -15.18 -5.54 0.79
CA ALA A 183 -15.03 -6.89 0.26
C ALA A 183 -15.67 -7.09 -1.14
N ASP A 184 -16.84 -6.51 -1.36
CA ASP A 184 -17.61 -6.63 -2.61
C ASP A 184 -17.57 -5.34 -3.46
N MET A 185 -16.71 -4.40 -3.11
CA MET A 185 -16.66 -3.09 -3.74
C MET A 185 -15.91 -3.15 -5.09
N PRO A 186 -16.44 -2.53 -6.17
CA PRO A 186 -15.72 -2.41 -7.43
C PRO A 186 -14.39 -1.66 -7.27
N PRO A 187 -13.31 -2.02 -7.99
CA PRO A 187 -11.99 -1.41 -7.79
C PRO A 187 -11.95 0.12 -7.94
N ALA A 188 -12.65 0.67 -8.93
CA ALA A 188 -12.71 2.11 -9.15
C ALA A 188 -13.41 2.85 -7.99
N GLU A 189 -14.38 2.21 -7.35
CA GLU A 189 -15.06 2.75 -6.19
C GLU A 189 -14.19 2.66 -4.93
N LYS A 190 -13.55 1.51 -4.70
CA LYS A 190 -12.60 1.33 -3.59
C LYS A 190 -11.51 2.39 -3.63
N MET A 191 -10.92 2.64 -4.80
CA MET A 191 -9.91 3.67 -5.01
C MET A 191 -10.39 5.09 -4.64
N MET A 192 -11.66 5.43 -4.84
CA MET A 192 -12.19 6.73 -4.41
C MET A 192 -12.23 6.86 -2.89
N TYR A 193 -12.59 5.78 -2.18
CA TYR A 193 -12.54 5.77 -0.73
C TYR A 193 -11.10 5.72 -0.20
N GLU A 194 -10.18 5.01 -0.85
CA GLU A 194 -8.75 5.03 -0.50
C GLU A 194 -8.20 6.47 -0.56
N LEU A 195 -8.55 7.21 -1.61
CA LEU A 195 -8.21 8.63 -1.73
C LEU A 195 -8.82 9.45 -0.58
N ARG A 196 -10.09 9.23 -0.24
CA ARG A 196 -10.77 9.91 0.88
C ARG A 196 -10.08 9.64 2.22
N MET A 197 -9.58 8.43 2.45
CA MET A 197 -8.81 8.11 3.66
C MET A 197 -7.50 8.92 3.75
N LYS A 198 -6.94 9.33 2.62
CA LYS A 198 -5.68 10.10 2.52
C LYS A 198 -5.84 11.60 2.35
N LEU A 199 -7.08 12.12 2.26
CA LEU A 199 -7.30 13.56 2.06
C LEU A 199 -6.72 14.43 3.19
N SER A 200 -6.68 13.93 4.42
CA SER A 200 -6.06 14.63 5.56
C SER A 200 -4.57 14.91 5.31
N VAL A 201 -3.80 13.93 4.82
CA VAL A 201 -2.38 14.09 4.47
C VAL A 201 -2.20 15.03 3.29
N ILE A 202 -3.01 14.84 2.23
CA ILE A 202 -2.92 15.63 1.00
C ILE A 202 -3.19 17.12 1.25
N THR A 203 -4.13 17.44 2.14
CA THR A 203 -4.58 18.82 2.37
C THR A 203 -3.93 19.52 3.56
N ALA A 204 -3.40 18.79 4.56
CA ALA A 204 -2.77 19.38 5.75
C ALA A 204 -1.53 20.22 5.46
N ASN A 205 -0.93 20.04 4.28
CA ASN A 205 0.26 20.74 3.84
C ASN A 205 -0.04 21.95 2.95
N ILE A 206 -1.33 22.26 2.74
CA ILE A 206 -1.78 23.52 2.13
C ILE A 206 -1.93 24.57 3.24
N ILE A 207 -1.17 25.65 3.13
CA ILE A 207 -1.19 26.76 4.09
C ILE A 207 -2.03 27.89 3.54
N VAL A 208 -2.99 28.34 4.35
CA VAL A 208 -3.87 29.47 4.05
C VAL A 208 -3.71 30.58 5.09
N ASP A 209 -4.07 31.82 4.72
CA ASP A 209 -4.12 32.96 5.63
C ASP A 209 -5.43 33.01 6.44
N ASP A 210 -5.58 34.02 7.30
CA ASP A 210 -6.78 34.22 8.14
C ASP A 210 -8.08 34.40 7.34
N ASN A 211 -7.99 34.72 6.05
CA ASN A 211 -9.14 34.86 5.14
C ASN A 211 -9.36 33.60 4.28
N GLY A 212 -8.60 32.52 4.53
CA GLY A 212 -8.65 31.29 3.75
C GLY A 212 -7.99 31.38 2.37
N GLN A 213 -7.19 32.40 2.08
CA GLN A 213 -6.45 32.51 0.82
C GLN A 213 -5.19 31.64 0.85
N PHE A 214 -4.91 30.95 -0.25
CA PHE A 214 -3.68 30.17 -0.41
C PHE A 214 -2.43 31.03 -0.21
N VAL A 215 -1.52 30.57 0.65
CA VAL A 215 -0.22 31.21 0.92
C VAL A 215 0.90 30.40 0.29
N ARG A 216 0.99 29.11 0.65
CA ARG A 216 2.00 28.18 0.13
C ARG A 216 1.57 26.74 0.36
N GLN A 217 2.32 25.81 -0.24
CA GLN A 217 2.26 24.39 0.06
C GLN A 217 3.62 23.95 0.61
N ARG A 218 3.61 22.99 1.54
CA ARG A 218 4.83 22.25 1.94
C ARG A 218 5.02 21.09 0.98
N GLU A 219 6.25 20.81 0.61
CA GLU A 219 6.61 19.68 -0.24
C GLU A 219 6.99 18.47 0.61
N PRO A 220 6.73 17.23 0.14
CA PRO A 220 7.23 16.03 0.80
C PRO A 220 8.74 16.11 1.05
N GLY A 221 9.15 15.86 2.30
CA GLY A 221 10.53 15.99 2.75
C GLY A 221 10.91 17.35 3.34
N ASP A 222 10.03 18.36 3.27
CA ASP A 222 10.22 19.61 4.01
C ASP A 222 10.23 19.33 5.53
N ALA A 223 11.10 20.03 6.27
CA ALA A 223 11.25 19.84 7.72
C ALA A 223 9.99 20.18 8.52
N ASP A 224 9.07 20.96 7.94
CA ASP A 224 7.77 21.29 8.54
C ASP A 224 6.60 20.53 7.92
N TRP A 225 6.85 19.49 7.10
CA TRP A 225 5.82 18.59 6.59
C TRP A 225 5.00 17.97 7.72
N VAL A 226 3.68 17.86 7.50
CA VAL A 226 2.74 17.35 8.50
C VAL A 226 2.01 16.12 7.97
N ASN A 227 2.03 15.05 8.75
CA ASN A 227 1.18 13.88 8.58
C ASN A 227 0.16 13.82 9.74
N PRO A 228 -1.09 14.27 9.54
CA PRO A 228 -2.10 14.19 10.60
C PRO A 228 -2.40 12.76 11.05
N MET A 229 -2.23 11.78 10.16
CA MET A 229 -2.46 10.36 10.46
C MET A 229 -1.36 9.72 11.32
N ALA A 230 -0.29 10.47 11.64
CA ALA A 230 0.74 10.06 12.58
C ALA A 230 0.53 10.65 13.99
N ALA A 231 -0.50 11.47 14.19
CA ALA A 231 -0.79 12.03 15.50
C ALA A 231 -1.29 10.94 16.47
N ASP A 232 -0.82 10.97 17.72
CA ASP A 232 -1.20 10.01 18.78
C ASP A 232 -2.72 9.94 19.03
N ASN A 233 -3.43 11.02 18.71
CA ASN A 233 -4.87 11.16 18.88
C ASN A 233 -5.65 11.03 17.57
N TYR A 234 -5.03 10.54 16.49
CA TYR A 234 -5.74 10.29 15.24
C TYR A 234 -6.75 9.15 15.44
N SER A 235 -8.01 9.38 15.06
CA SER A 235 -9.10 8.42 15.18
C SER A 235 -9.76 8.19 13.82
N TYR A 236 -9.81 6.93 13.40
CA TYR A 236 -10.50 6.51 12.18
C TYR A 236 -12.01 6.56 12.35
N GLN A 237 -12.53 6.37 13.57
CA GLN A 237 -13.95 6.57 13.87
C GLN A 237 -14.36 8.04 13.78
N ASP A 238 -13.52 8.96 14.27
CA ASP A 238 -13.76 10.40 14.15
C ASP A 238 -13.70 10.83 12.69
N LEU A 239 -12.76 10.30 11.90
CA LEU A 239 -12.72 10.54 10.46
C LEU A 239 -14.01 10.09 9.77
N ALA A 240 -14.47 8.86 10.05
CA ALA A 240 -15.72 8.36 9.49
C ALA A 240 -16.93 9.21 9.90
N GLN A 241 -16.96 9.69 11.15
CA GLN A 241 -17.98 10.63 11.60
C GLN A 241 -17.92 11.97 10.88
N GLN A 242 -16.72 12.54 10.67
CA GLN A 242 -16.56 13.80 9.93
C GLN A 242 -17.10 13.69 8.50
N TYR A 243 -16.93 12.54 7.85
CA TYR A 243 -17.53 12.31 6.54
C TYR A 243 -19.06 12.23 6.60
N LEU A 244 -19.63 11.56 7.60
CA LEU A 244 -21.09 11.55 7.81
C LEU A 244 -21.64 12.96 8.04
N ASP A 245 -20.98 13.75 8.90
CA ASP A 245 -21.36 15.13 9.17
C ASP A 245 -21.26 16.00 7.91
N TYR A 246 -20.23 15.81 7.10
CA TYR A 246 -20.06 16.46 5.80
C TYR A 246 -21.22 16.12 4.85
N LEU A 247 -21.55 14.83 4.71
CA LEU A 247 -22.63 14.37 3.82
C LEU A 247 -23.97 14.98 4.25
N ASP A 248 -24.26 15.01 5.54
CA ASP A 248 -25.49 15.59 6.09
C ASP A 248 -25.57 17.10 5.89
N TYR A 249 -24.45 17.81 6.08
CA TYR A 249 -24.38 19.25 5.87
C TYR A 249 -24.61 19.61 4.39
N PHE A 250 -24.02 18.83 3.47
CA PHE A 250 -24.11 19.08 2.02
C PHE A 250 -25.20 18.27 1.30
N LYS A 251 -26.11 17.59 2.02
CA LYS A 251 -27.10 16.65 1.43
C LYS A 251 -27.95 17.24 0.29
N ASN A 252 -28.23 18.54 0.32
CA ASN A 252 -29.02 19.22 -0.72
C ASN A 252 -28.19 19.61 -1.96
N GLN A 253 -26.87 19.42 -1.91
CA GLN A 253 -25.90 19.73 -2.98
C GLN A 253 -25.27 18.46 -3.57
N ILE A 254 -25.46 17.31 -2.91
CA ILE A 254 -24.98 16.00 -3.35
C ILE A 254 -26.10 15.30 -4.11
N PRO A 255 -25.85 14.65 -5.27
CA PRO A 255 -26.84 13.81 -5.92
C PRO A 255 -27.40 12.74 -4.96
N PRO A 256 -28.72 12.51 -4.90
CA PRO A 256 -29.33 11.61 -3.90
C PRO A 256 -28.68 10.22 -3.85
N ASP A 257 -28.47 9.59 -5.00
CA ASP A 257 -27.85 8.26 -5.09
C ASP A 257 -26.41 8.25 -4.52
N GLN A 258 -25.67 9.35 -4.70
CA GLN A 258 -24.31 9.49 -4.16
C GLN A 258 -24.34 9.72 -2.65
N TYR A 259 -25.29 10.52 -2.15
CA TYR A 259 -25.46 10.74 -0.71
C TYR A 259 -25.82 9.43 -0.01
N GLU A 260 -26.78 8.67 -0.53
CA GLU A 260 -27.19 7.38 0.04
C GLU A 260 -26.03 6.39 0.06
N LYS A 261 -25.30 6.27 -1.06
CA LYS A 261 -24.14 5.39 -1.20
C LYS A 261 -23.01 5.75 -0.22
N ASP A 262 -22.61 7.02 -0.18
CA ASP A 262 -21.52 7.45 0.69
C ASP A 262 -21.92 7.35 2.17
N THR A 263 -23.16 7.68 2.50
CA THR A 263 -23.67 7.56 3.87
C THR A 263 -23.66 6.10 4.32
N ALA A 264 -24.09 5.18 3.45
CA ALA A 264 -24.06 3.75 3.73
C ALA A 264 -22.62 3.26 3.97
N PHE A 265 -21.67 3.65 3.11
CA PHE A 265 -20.26 3.28 3.28
C PHE A 265 -19.69 3.79 4.60
N TRP A 266 -19.80 5.09 4.90
CA TRP A 266 -19.18 5.64 6.12
C TRP A 266 -19.87 5.16 7.39
N THR A 267 -21.17 4.87 7.32
CA THR A 267 -21.89 4.24 8.43
C THR A 267 -21.39 2.82 8.67
N ASP A 268 -21.28 2.00 7.62
CA ASP A 268 -20.78 0.63 7.72
C ASP A 268 -19.33 0.62 8.20
N PHE A 269 -18.45 1.39 7.56
CA PHE A 269 -17.04 1.48 7.95
C PHE A 269 -16.88 1.87 9.42
N LYS A 270 -17.64 2.86 9.90
CA LYS A 270 -17.60 3.25 11.32
C LYS A 270 -18.05 2.13 12.25
N GLN A 271 -19.11 1.41 11.90
CA GLN A 271 -19.59 0.27 12.69
C GLN A 271 -18.56 -0.86 12.72
N THR A 272 -17.92 -1.13 11.59
CA THR A 272 -16.92 -2.17 11.44
C THR A 272 -15.62 -1.80 12.16
N LEU A 273 -15.21 -0.53 12.17
CA LEU A 273 -14.12 -0.02 13.01
C LEU A 273 -14.39 -0.29 14.49
N ALA A 274 -15.60 0.03 14.96
CA ALA A 274 -15.99 -0.23 16.35
C ALA A 274 -16.02 -1.73 16.68
N LYS A 275 -16.47 -2.58 15.75
CA LYS A 275 -16.48 -4.04 15.88
C LYS A 275 -15.07 -4.62 16.06
N HIS A 276 -14.07 -4.10 15.33
CA HIS A 276 -12.68 -4.55 15.43
C HIS A 276 -11.87 -3.82 16.52
N GLY A 277 -12.50 -2.92 17.28
CA GLY A 277 -11.83 -2.18 18.35
C GLY A 277 -10.85 -1.11 17.88
N ALA A 278 -10.96 -0.68 16.62
CA ALA A 278 -10.18 0.44 16.10
C ALA A 278 -10.67 1.77 16.71
N GLN A 279 -9.74 2.69 17.01
CA GLN A 279 -10.06 4.08 17.37
C GLN A 279 -10.10 4.95 16.13
#